data_AF-A0AAP5I710-F1
#
_entry.id   AF-A0AAP5I710-F1
#
_cell.length_a   1.000
_cell.length_b   1.000
_cell.length_c   1.000
_cell.angle_alpha   90.00
_cell.angle_beta   90.00
_cell.angle_gamma   90.00
#
_symmetry.space_group_name_H-M   'P 1'
#
loop_
_entity.id
_entity.type
_entity.pdbx_description
1 polymer ?
#
loop_
_entity_poly.entity_id
_entity_poly.type
_entity_poly.pdbx_seq_one_letter_code
_entity_poly.pdbx_strand_id
1 'polypeptide(L)'
;MEDEIGYLICWLIGGILLLSLVFLVANLLITSFVVLVSIVAFAGAVTGIFTGIRNFITVFNTLQQDARVKPSNTQIKRFFSSLYVEQPAYLMYAYDAGWFVLQSVLSEVWNPTDSEARHWFSKGKESLSNANYSSNLLSKIFYWGLSIGTFIGALFHYIAAFIIVAIFALLQSIFLILGFIITSIVILFLGIGTFIYSRYYRIYHRCPDCHYQMPIPVHICPNCSTEHTRLWPSAYGILDHRCEGKLSYRTTCQKNLPTLSFLGKNKLVKKCPNCGRVLESLGGTNIHIPIVGGPAVGKTHYIVTATRELIEKYAPSNRWQVTLPDTLHSRDYESSTRLISSGKRLPKTSIADISAKAYNLQIKQKPGQVVPKLLYLYDAAGEYYTTDSSAQQQEYFKYVHGILLIIDPFSIENVCSAYKAQLDEDNKAGGIISPSRASLDTVYENMLMLFETKLNLKRNQRVHTPVAVVVTKSDAFDLEEKIGEPAAHKYMVDHPKIRHIEEAMDKVVEEFLIDYGAGNFVRNLRSHFSRIRFFSCSAVGIGNNSKSASSFEGLRVLDPLLWLLRQV
;
A
#
# COMPACT_ATOMS: atom_id res chain seq x y z
N MET A 1 -79.76 -36.91 87.66
CA MET A 1 -78.31 -36.60 87.65
C MET A 1 -77.64 -37.12 86.38
N GLU A 2 -78.10 -38.25 85.81
CA GLU A 2 -77.58 -38.77 84.52
C GLU A 2 -77.99 -37.90 83.30
N ASP A 3 -79.21 -37.34 83.28
CA ASP A 3 -79.68 -36.53 82.15
C ASP A 3 -78.95 -35.17 81.99
N GLU A 4 -78.64 -34.47 83.10
CA GLU A 4 -77.93 -33.18 83.05
C GLU A 4 -76.47 -33.33 82.58
N ILE A 5 -75.82 -34.44 82.94
CA ILE A 5 -74.46 -34.76 82.49
C ILE A 5 -74.46 -35.06 80.97
N GLY A 6 -75.51 -35.73 80.47
CA GLY A 6 -75.70 -35.97 79.03
C GLY A 6 -75.81 -34.69 78.20
N TYR A 7 -76.58 -33.69 78.67
CA TYR A 7 -76.69 -32.39 78.00
C TYR A 7 -75.36 -31.60 78.02
N LEU A 8 -74.63 -31.62 79.13
CA LEU A 8 -73.33 -30.95 79.24
C LEU A 8 -72.29 -31.56 78.29
N ILE A 9 -72.26 -32.89 78.18
CA ILE A 9 -71.37 -33.63 77.26
C ILE A 9 -71.75 -33.33 75.80
N CYS A 10 -73.04 -33.29 75.45
CA CYS A 10 -73.48 -32.91 74.11
C CYS A 10 -73.11 -31.46 73.72
N TRP A 11 -73.20 -30.51 74.64
CA TRP A 11 -72.76 -29.12 74.41
C TRP A 11 -71.23 -29.01 74.26
N LEU A 12 -70.46 -29.76 75.06
CA LEU A 12 -69.01 -29.84 74.94
C LEU A 12 -68.57 -30.46 73.61
N ILE A 13 -69.17 -31.60 73.22
CA ILE A 13 -68.90 -32.25 71.93
C ILE A 13 -69.31 -31.35 70.77
N GLY A 14 -70.49 -30.73 70.84
CA GLY A 14 -70.97 -29.76 69.83
C GLY A 14 -70.07 -28.53 69.71
N GLY A 15 -69.57 -27.99 70.83
CA GLY A 15 -68.63 -26.89 70.86
C GLY A 15 -67.26 -27.24 70.28
N ILE A 16 -66.73 -28.43 70.60
CA ILE A 16 -65.48 -28.95 70.04
C ILE A 16 -65.64 -29.18 68.52
N LEU A 17 -66.76 -29.75 68.08
CA LEU A 17 -67.04 -29.94 66.65
C LEU A 17 -67.15 -28.60 65.91
N LEU A 18 -67.84 -27.60 66.47
CA LEU A 18 -67.94 -26.26 65.90
C LEU A 18 -66.57 -25.58 65.80
N LEU A 19 -65.77 -25.63 66.87
CA LEU A 19 -64.40 -25.07 66.89
C LEU A 19 -63.49 -25.78 65.88
N SER A 20 -63.58 -27.11 65.78
CA SER A 20 -62.82 -27.88 64.80
C SER A 20 -63.23 -27.56 63.35
N LEU A 21 -64.53 -27.33 63.10
CA LEU A 21 -65.06 -26.92 61.80
C LEU A 21 -64.60 -25.50 61.45
N VAL A 22 -64.66 -24.57 62.39
CA VAL A 22 -64.16 -23.19 62.20
C VAL A 22 -62.65 -23.20 61.93
N PHE A 23 -61.88 -24.01 62.66
CA PHE A 23 -60.45 -24.18 62.44
C PHE A 23 -60.14 -24.79 61.06
N LEU A 24 -60.92 -25.80 60.63
CA LEU A 24 -60.75 -26.44 59.32
C LEU A 24 -61.11 -25.48 58.18
N VAL A 25 -62.21 -24.72 58.30
CA VAL A 25 -62.61 -23.70 57.32
C VAL A 25 -61.58 -22.56 57.27
N ALA A 26 -61.07 -22.10 58.42
CA ALA A 26 -60.03 -21.08 58.48
C ALA A 26 -58.74 -21.56 57.81
N ASN A 27 -58.28 -22.78 58.08
CA ASN A 27 -57.11 -23.35 57.42
C ASN A 27 -57.33 -23.53 55.91
N LEU A 28 -58.50 -24.00 55.48
CA LEU A 28 -58.82 -24.13 54.06
C LEU A 28 -58.77 -22.76 53.35
N LEU A 29 -59.33 -21.72 53.97
CA LEU A 29 -59.27 -20.35 53.45
C LEU A 29 -57.84 -19.79 53.41
N ILE A 30 -57.03 -20.04 54.44
CA ILE A 30 -55.61 -19.63 54.48
C ILE A 30 -54.81 -20.35 53.40
N THR A 31 -54.98 -21.67 53.24
CA THR A 31 -54.27 -22.43 52.19
C THR A 31 -54.68 -21.99 50.79
N SER A 32 -55.98 -21.77 50.53
CA SER A 32 -56.48 -21.25 49.26
C SER A 32 -55.94 -19.84 48.97
N PHE A 33 -55.87 -18.99 49.99
CA PHE A 33 -55.24 -17.67 49.91
C PHE A 33 -53.76 -17.77 49.53
N VAL A 34 -52.99 -18.60 50.23
CA VAL A 34 -51.55 -18.79 49.96
C VAL A 34 -51.33 -19.33 48.55
N VAL A 35 -52.13 -20.30 48.09
CA VAL A 35 -52.05 -20.85 46.73
C VAL A 35 -52.36 -19.77 45.69
N LEU A 36 -53.43 -19.00 45.87
CA LEU A 36 -53.80 -17.92 44.95
C LEU A 36 -52.71 -16.85 44.86
N VAL A 37 -52.20 -16.38 46.00
CA VAL A 37 -51.11 -15.39 46.05
C VAL A 37 -49.85 -15.97 45.39
N SER A 38 -49.54 -17.24 45.60
CA SER A 38 -48.38 -17.89 44.98
C SER A 38 -48.51 -17.99 43.46
N ILE A 39 -49.69 -18.33 42.94
CA ILE A 39 -49.94 -18.38 41.49
C ILE A 39 -49.81 -16.98 40.87
N VAL A 40 -50.39 -15.96 41.51
CA VAL A 40 -50.33 -14.58 41.00
C VAL A 40 -48.91 -14.00 41.12
N ALA A 41 -48.18 -14.31 42.18
CA ALA A 41 -46.77 -13.98 42.34
C ALA A 41 -45.90 -14.65 41.27
N PHE A 42 -46.14 -15.93 40.98
CA PHE A 42 -45.43 -16.66 39.94
C PHE A 42 -45.72 -16.09 38.55
N ALA A 43 -46.99 -15.84 38.23
CA ALA A 43 -47.38 -15.20 36.97
C ALA A 43 -46.75 -13.80 36.83
N GLY A 44 -46.72 -13.03 37.91
CA GLY A 44 -46.04 -11.72 37.98
C GLY A 44 -44.54 -11.84 37.71
N ALA A 45 -43.86 -12.80 38.34
CA ALA A 45 -42.43 -13.04 38.11
C ALA A 45 -42.13 -13.44 36.66
N VAL A 46 -42.87 -14.38 36.09
CA VAL A 46 -42.70 -14.84 34.70
C VAL A 46 -42.91 -13.70 33.71
N THR A 47 -43.96 -12.91 33.90
CA THR A 47 -44.27 -11.77 33.03
C THR A 47 -43.22 -10.66 33.16
N GLY A 48 -42.71 -10.40 34.38
CA GLY A 48 -41.62 -9.46 34.62
C GLY A 48 -40.30 -9.87 33.95
N ILE A 49 -39.97 -11.16 33.97
CA ILE A 49 -38.80 -11.71 33.26
C ILE A 49 -38.96 -11.50 31.75
N PHE A 50 -40.13 -11.83 31.20
CA PHE A 50 -40.40 -11.71 29.76
C PHE A 50 -40.30 -10.25 29.28
N THR A 51 -40.85 -9.29 30.03
CA THR A 51 -40.71 -7.87 29.69
C THR A 51 -39.26 -7.40 29.78
N GLY A 52 -38.48 -7.92 30.74
CA GLY A 52 -37.05 -7.61 30.88
C GLY A 52 -36.26 -8.03 29.64
N ILE A 53 -36.50 -9.26 29.16
CA ILE A 53 -35.90 -9.78 27.92
C ILE A 53 -36.31 -8.93 26.72
N ARG A 54 -37.61 -8.63 26.58
CA ARG A 54 -38.13 -7.83 25.47
C ARG A 54 -37.46 -6.46 25.39
N ASN A 55 -37.36 -5.76 26.52
CA ASN A 55 -36.79 -4.41 26.57
C ASN A 55 -35.32 -4.42 26.17
N PHE A 56 -34.56 -5.40 26.68
CA PHE A 56 -33.17 -5.59 26.28
C PHE A 56 -33.03 -5.81 24.76
N ILE A 57 -33.83 -6.70 24.17
CA ILE A 57 -33.78 -6.99 22.72
C ILE A 57 -34.10 -5.74 21.91
N THR A 58 -35.13 -4.99 22.29
CA THR A 58 -35.51 -3.74 21.60
C THR A 58 -34.38 -2.73 21.63
N VAL A 59 -33.81 -2.44 22.81
CA VAL A 59 -32.70 -1.50 22.96
C VAL A 59 -31.47 -1.96 22.18
N PHE A 60 -31.11 -3.24 22.28
CA PHE A 60 -29.97 -3.81 21.58
C PHE A 60 -30.10 -3.69 20.06
N ASN A 61 -31.26 -4.00 19.50
CA ASN A 61 -31.50 -3.92 18.05
C ASN A 61 -31.42 -2.48 17.54
N THR A 62 -31.97 -1.51 18.28
CA THR A 62 -31.85 -0.09 17.94
C THR A 62 -30.40 0.38 17.97
N LEU A 63 -29.66 0.02 19.02
CA LEU A 63 -28.24 0.38 19.16
C LEU A 63 -27.35 -0.26 18.09
N GLN A 64 -27.63 -1.50 17.70
CA GLN A 64 -26.93 -2.16 16.60
C GLN A 64 -27.10 -1.43 15.26
N GLN A 65 -28.29 -0.89 14.98
CA GLN A 65 -28.54 -0.12 13.77
C GLN A 65 -27.80 1.21 13.81
N ASP A 66 -27.85 1.92 14.93
CA ASP A 66 -27.16 3.18 15.16
C ASP A 66 -25.63 3.05 15.04
N ALA A 67 -25.06 1.98 15.60
CA ALA A 67 -23.63 1.69 15.55
C ALA A 67 -23.11 1.43 14.12
N ARG A 68 -23.98 1.11 13.15
CA ARG A 68 -23.59 0.95 11.73
C ARG A 68 -23.46 2.28 11.00
N VAL A 69 -24.05 3.35 11.52
CA VAL A 69 -24.20 4.64 10.83
C VAL A 69 -23.44 5.76 11.54
N LYS A 70 -23.36 5.73 12.88
CA LYS A 70 -22.66 6.73 13.68
C LYS A 70 -21.24 6.28 14.00
N PRO A 71 -20.19 7.00 13.57
CA PRO A 71 -18.85 6.79 14.12
C PRO A 71 -18.87 7.22 15.59
N SER A 72 -18.48 6.33 16.51
CA SER A 72 -18.56 6.66 17.93
C SER A 72 -17.47 7.69 18.28
N ASN A 73 -17.83 8.82 18.88
CA ASN A 73 -16.86 9.77 19.44
C ASN A 73 -16.48 9.34 20.87
N THR A 74 -16.19 8.05 21.05
CA THR A 74 -15.82 7.48 22.35
C THR A 74 -14.38 7.81 22.69
N GLN A 75 -14.06 7.90 23.98
CA GLN A 75 -12.67 7.96 24.46
C GLN A 75 -11.84 6.77 23.93
N ILE A 76 -12.50 5.63 23.70
CA ILE A 76 -11.91 4.41 23.13
C ILE A 76 -11.46 4.65 21.68
N LYS A 77 -12.27 5.31 20.84
CA LYS A 77 -11.84 5.73 19.50
C LYS A 77 -10.61 6.63 19.54
N ARG A 78 -10.53 7.57 20.50
CA ARG A 78 -9.34 8.44 20.68
C ARG A 78 -8.11 7.67 21.13
N PHE A 79 -8.29 6.69 22.01
CA PHE A 79 -7.21 5.81 22.44
C PHE A 79 -6.65 5.02 21.26
N PHE A 80 -7.50 4.37 20.47
CA PHE A 80 -7.04 3.63 19.30
C PHE A 80 -6.52 4.53 18.18
N SER A 81 -7.12 5.72 17.95
CA SER A 81 -6.61 6.66 16.96
C SER A 81 -5.25 7.27 17.33
N SER A 82 -4.85 7.22 18.62
CA SER A 82 -3.49 7.57 19.03
C SER A 82 -2.44 6.52 18.64
N LEU A 83 -2.85 5.25 18.46
CA LEU A 83 -1.96 4.13 18.14
C LEU A 83 -1.77 3.92 16.63
N TYR A 84 -2.68 4.46 15.81
CA TYR A 84 -2.67 4.28 14.36
C TYR A 84 -2.73 5.61 13.63
N VAL A 85 -2.15 5.67 12.42
CA VAL A 85 -2.31 6.83 11.55
C VAL A 85 -3.77 6.92 11.13
N GLU A 86 -4.43 8.05 11.40
CA GLU A 86 -5.83 8.24 11.05
C GLU A 86 -6.05 8.04 9.53
N GLN A 87 -7.10 7.28 9.19
CA GLN A 87 -7.54 7.04 7.82
C GLN A 87 -9.03 7.37 7.70
N PRO A 88 -9.50 7.83 6.52
CA PRO A 88 -10.93 8.07 6.27
C PRO A 88 -11.69 6.75 6.04
N ALA A 89 -11.63 5.86 7.02
CA ALA A 89 -12.23 4.53 7.00
C ALA A 89 -12.79 4.17 8.38
N TYR A 90 -13.80 3.30 8.40
CA TYR A 90 -14.36 2.77 9.64
C TYR A 90 -13.38 1.80 10.30
N LEU A 91 -13.26 1.90 11.62
CA LEU A 91 -12.55 0.92 12.43
C LEU A 91 -13.32 -0.41 12.44
N MET A 92 -12.60 -1.52 12.59
CA MET A 92 -13.21 -2.83 12.80
C MET A 92 -14.05 -2.85 14.08
N TYR A 93 -15.07 -3.71 14.13
CA TYR A 93 -16.03 -3.78 15.25
C TYR A 93 -15.35 -3.87 16.64
N ALA A 94 -14.27 -4.66 16.75
CA ALA A 94 -13.50 -4.84 17.99
C ALA A 94 -12.75 -3.58 18.48
N TYR A 95 -12.58 -2.57 17.62
CA TYR A 95 -11.82 -1.35 17.88
C TYR A 95 -12.71 -0.10 18.06
N ASP A 96 -14.01 -0.18 17.74
CA ASP A 96 -14.93 0.97 17.85
C ASP A 96 -16.37 0.53 18.17
N ALA A 97 -17.17 0.24 17.15
CA ALA A 97 -18.62 0.03 17.26
C ALA A 97 -19.04 -1.00 18.33
N GLY A 98 -18.24 -2.03 18.58
CA GLY A 98 -18.53 -3.03 19.60
C GLY A 98 -18.44 -2.50 21.03
N TRP A 99 -17.47 -1.62 21.30
CA TRP A 99 -17.34 -0.95 22.59
C TRP A 99 -18.41 0.11 22.78
N PHE A 100 -18.79 0.81 21.70
CA PHE A 100 -19.92 1.74 21.72
C PHE A 100 -21.23 1.03 22.09
N VAL A 101 -21.54 -0.09 21.44
CA VAL A 101 -22.74 -0.89 21.77
C VAL A 101 -22.70 -1.37 23.21
N LEU A 102 -21.55 -1.85 23.70
CA LEU A 102 -21.40 -2.26 25.09
C LEU A 102 -21.69 -1.11 26.06
N GLN A 103 -21.08 0.06 25.85
CA GLN A 103 -21.27 1.23 26.71
C GLN A 103 -22.72 1.74 26.66
N SER A 104 -23.31 1.83 25.47
CA SER A 104 -24.70 2.28 25.30
C SER A 104 -25.69 1.31 25.93
N VAL A 105 -25.51 -0.01 25.80
CA VAL A 105 -26.40 -0.99 26.45
C VAL A 105 -26.33 -0.86 27.98
N LEU A 106 -25.13 -0.67 28.53
CA LEU A 106 -24.93 -0.49 29.98
C LEU A 106 -25.62 0.78 30.52
N SER A 107 -25.86 1.81 29.70
CA SER A 107 -26.52 3.05 30.12
C SER A 107 -27.99 3.13 29.74
N GLU A 108 -28.38 2.65 28.56
CA GLU A 108 -29.68 2.95 27.95
C GLU A 108 -30.79 1.95 28.31
N VAL A 109 -30.44 0.71 28.67
CA VAL A 109 -31.44 -0.33 29.05
C VAL A 109 -32.24 0.08 30.29
N TRP A 110 -31.67 0.87 31.19
CA TRP A 110 -32.31 1.23 32.46
C TRP A 110 -33.49 2.18 32.30
N ASN A 111 -33.52 3.02 31.26
CA ASN A 111 -34.62 3.96 31.02
C ASN A 111 -35.97 3.27 30.74
N PRO A 112 -36.08 2.35 29.75
CA PRO A 112 -37.30 1.61 29.52
C PRO A 112 -37.62 0.64 30.68
N THR A 113 -36.61 0.04 31.30
CA THR A 113 -36.79 -0.82 32.48
C THR A 113 -37.39 -0.06 33.67
N ASP A 114 -36.90 1.14 33.97
CA ASP A 114 -37.41 1.97 35.06
C ASP A 114 -38.82 2.50 34.77
N SER A 115 -39.07 2.96 33.54
CA SER A 115 -40.40 3.41 33.11
C SER A 115 -41.46 2.30 33.26
N GLU A 116 -41.17 1.09 32.74
CA GLU A 116 -42.09 -0.04 32.87
C GLU A 116 -42.22 -0.49 34.33
N ALA A 117 -41.13 -0.58 35.10
CA ALA A 117 -41.21 -0.98 36.50
C ALA A 117 -42.06 0.00 37.34
N ARG A 118 -41.92 1.33 37.13
CA ARG A 118 -42.77 2.33 37.80
C ARG A 118 -44.26 2.12 37.52
N HIS A 119 -44.61 1.77 36.28
CA HIS A 119 -45.98 1.45 35.91
C HIS A 119 -46.50 0.18 36.60
N TRP A 120 -45.64 -0.81 36.85
CA TRP A 120 -46.00 -1.99 37.64
C TRP A 120 -46.15 -1.65 39.13
N PHE A 121 -45.27 -0.82 39.68
CA PHE A 121 -45.40 -0.32 41.05
C PHE A 121 -46.68 0.52 41.25
N SER A 122 -47.08 1.35 40.27
CA SER A 122 -48.32 2.12 40.36
C SER A 122 -49.55 1.21 40.32
N LYS A 123 -49.57 0.20 39.43
CA LYS A 123 -50.63 -0.83 39.40
C LYS A 123 -50.72 -1.63 40.71
N GLY A 124 -49.58 -1.93 41.32
CA GLY A 124 -49.53 -2.58 42.63
C GLY A 124 -50.13 -1.72 43.74
N LYS A 125 -49.81 -0.42 43.77
CA LYS A 125 -50.40 0.54 44.72
C LYS A 125 -51.91 0.74 44.51
N GLU A 126 -52.35 0.81 43.26
CA GLU A 126 -53.77 0.92 42.91
C GLU A 126 -54.53 -0.33 43.37
N SER A 127 -53.98 -1.53 43.09
CA SER A 127 -54.55 -2.80 43.55
C SER A 127 -54.62 -2.87 45.07
N LEU A 128 -53.61 -2.36 45.79
CA LEU A 128 -53.64 -2.28 47.25
C LEU A 128 -54.72 -1.32 47.77
N SER A 129 -54.89 -0.17 47.12
CA SER A 129 -55.96 0.79 47.44
C SER A 129 -57.34 0.16 47.24
N ASN A 130 -57.53 -0.56 46.14
CA ASN A 130 -58.78 -1.27 45.84
C ASN A 130 -59.07 -2.37 46.86
N ALA A 131 -58.03 -3.03 47.39
CA ALA A 131 -58.17 -3.98 48.48
C ALA A 131 -58.67 -3.32 49.78
N ASN A 132 -58.18 -2.12 50.11
CA ASN A 132 -58.60 -1.38 51.30
C ASN A 132 -60.06 -0.88 51.22
N TYR A 133 -60.55 -0.55 50.02
CA TYR A 133 -61.91 -0.07 49.81
C TYR A 133 -62.96 -1.18 49.63
N SER A 134 -62.53 -2.40 49.31
CA SER A 134 -63.44 -3.51 49.04
C SER A 134 -64.17 -3.99 50.30
N SER A 135 -65.48 -4.26 50.23
CA SER A 135 -66.26 -4.77 51.36
C SER A 135 -66.24 -6.29 51.50
N ASN A 136 -66.07 -7.04 50.40
CA ASN A 136 -66.10 -8.50 50.39
C ASN A 136 -64.72 -9.12 50.64
N LEU A 137 -64.64 -10.15 51.48
CA LEU A 137 -63.37 -10.80 51.85
C LEU A 137 -62.64 -11.41 50.63
N LEU A 138 -63.39 -12.03 49.70
CA LEU A 138 -62.83 -12.65 48.49
C LEU A 138 -62.19 -11.63 47.54
N SER A 139 -62.83 -10.47 47.35
CA SER A 139 -62.27 -9.41 46.51
C SER A 139 -61.08 -8.72 47.16
N LYS A 140 -61.08 -8.55 48.50
CA LYS A 140 -59.87 -8.11 49.22
C LYS A 140 -58.70 -9.04 48.91
N ILE A 141 -58.87 -10.34 49.14
CA ILE A 141 -57.87 -11.37 48.90
C ILE A 141 -57.32 -11.30 47.48
N PHE A 142 -58.20 -11.17 46.48
CA PHE A 142 -57.81 -11.07 45.08
C PHE A 142 -56.95 -9.82 44.81
N TYR A 143 -57.36 -8.65 45.29
CA TYR A 143 -56.60 -7.41 45.09
C TYR A 143 -55.26 -7.38 45.85
N TRP A 144 -55.20 -7.99 47.04
CA TRP A 144 -53.94 -8.23 47.76
C TRP A 144 -52.99 -9.11 46.95
N GLY A 145 -53.49 -10.22 46.39
CA GLY A 145 -52.71 -11.09 45.51
C GLY A 145 -52.19 -10.38 44.26
N LEU A 146 -53.02 -9.56 43.61
CA LEU A 146 -52.63 -8.76 42.45
C LEU A 146 -51.58 -7.70 42.79
N SER A 147 -51.71 -7.03 43.93
CA SER A 147 -50.72 -6.06 44.43
C SER A 147 -49.36 -6.73 44.68
N ILE A 148 -49.36 -7.86 45.38
CA ILE A 148 -48.14 -8.64 45.65
C ILE A 148 -47.51 -9.12 44.35
N GLY A 149 -48.30 -9.67 43.42
CA GLY A 149 -47.80 -10.18 42.15
C GLY A 149 -47.21 -9.10 41.24
N THR A 150 -47.79 -7.90 41.21
CA THR A 150 -47.25 -6.77 40.43
C THR A 150 -45.97 -6.21 41.03
N PHE A 151 -45.83 -6.15 42.36
CA PHE A 151 -44.57 -5.78 43.02
C PHE A 151 -43.47 -6.82 42.80
N ILE A 152 -43.79 -8.10 42.94
CA ILE A 152 -42.86 -9.21 42.64
C ILE A 152 -42.46 -9.16 41.16
N GLY A 153 -43.40 -8.94 40.25
CA GLY A 153 -43.11 -8.81 38.83
C GLY A 153 -42.17 -7.64 38.52
N ALA A 154 -42.35 -6.48 39.15
CA ALA A 154 -41.42 -5.34 39.01
C ALA A 154 -40.01 -5.67 39.53
N LEU A 155 -39.90 -6.41 40.65
CA LEU A 155 -38.61 -6.85 41.17
C LEU A 155 -37.91 -7.84 40.23
N PHE A 156 -38.64 -8.87 39.77
CA PHE A 156 -38.09 -9.87 38.84
C PHE A 156 -37.76 -9.27 37.47
N HIS A 157 -38.45 -8.20 37.05
CA HIS A 157 -38.08 -7.42 35.87
C HIS A 157 -36.68 -6.81 35.99
N TYR A 158 -36.37 -6.16 37.11
CA TYR A 158 -35.03 -5.61 37.38
C TYR A 158 -33.97 -6.71 37.48
N ILE A 159 -34.27 -7.81 38.18
CA ILE A 159 -33.35 -8.95 38.31
C ILE A 159 -33.04 -9.53 36.93
N ALA A 160 -34.06 -9.75 36.09
CA ALA A 160 -33.89 -10.25 34.74
C ALA A 160 -33.06 -9.29 33.88
N ALA A 161 -33.37 -7.99 33.89
CA ALA A 161 -32.61 -6.98 33.15
C ALA A 161 -31.13 -6.94 33.60
N PHE A 162 -30.86 -6.98 34.91
CA PHE A 162 -29.50 -6.99 35.45
C PHE A 162 -28.72 -8.23 35.03
N ILE A 163 -29.31 -9.42 35.16
CA ILE A 163 -28.66 -10.68 34.77
C ILE A 163 -28.36 -10.68 33.27
N ILE A 164 -29.31 -10.26 32.43
CA ILE A 164 -29.13 -10.23 30.97
C ILE A 164 -28.04 -9.23 30.57
N VAL A 165 -28.08 -8.01 31.12
CA VAL A 165 -27.07 -6.98 30.85
C VAL A 165 -25.68 -7.42 31.33
N ALA A 166 -25.58 -8.07 32.50
CA ALA A 166 -24.32 -8.59 33.02
C ALA A 166 -23.75 -9.72 32.13
N ILE A 167 -24.57 -10.69 31.73
CA ILE A 167 -24.17 -11.78 30.83
C ILE A 167 -23.75 -11.20 29.47
N PHE A 168 -24.55 -10.29 28.91
CA PHE A 168 -24.21 -9.62 27.65
C PHE A 168 -22.89 -8.86 27.76
N ALA A 169 -22.70 -8.06 28.80
CA ALA A 169 -21.49 -7.27 28.98
C ALA A 169 -20.25 -8.16 29.09
N LEU A 170 -20.35 -9.27 29.82
CA LEU A 170 -19.27 -10.26 29.94
C LEU A 170 -18.94 -10.89 28.59
N LEU A 171 -19.94 -11.46 27.90
CA LEU A 171 -19.74 -12.15 26.62
C LEU A 171 -19.24 -11.19 25.54
N GLN A 172 -19.81 -10.00 25.46
CA GLN A 172 -19.41 -8.96 24.53
C GLN A 172 -17.97 -8.51 24.80
N SER A 173 -17.60 -8.25 26.06
CA SER A 173 -16.23 -7.86 26.41
C SER A 173 -15.22 -8.95 26.03
N ILE A 174 -15.52 -10.22 26.31
CA ILE A 174 -14.68 -11.36 25.92
C ILE A 174 -14.51 -11.39 24.40
N PHE A 175 -15.60 -11.27 23.63
CA PHE A 175 -15.55 -11.27 22.17
C PHE A 175 -14.72 -10.11 21.62
N LEU A 176 -14.87 -8.90 22.17
CA LEU A 176 -14.11 -7.73 21.74
C LEU A 176 -12.62 -7.87 22.04
N ILE A 177 -12.25 -8.37 23.23
CA ILE A 177 -10.86 -8.60 23.62
C ILE A 177 -10.22 -9.69 22.74
N LEU A 178 -10.90 -10.82 22.54
CA LEU A 178 -10.42 -11.88 21.65
C LEU A 178 -10.28 -11.38 20.21
N GLY A 179 -11.28 -10.64 19.71
CA GLY A 179 -11.25 -10.01 18.40
C GLY A 179 -10.06 -9.06 18.24
N PHE A 180 -9.79 -8.23 19.24
CA PHE A 180 -8.64 -7.32 19.27
C PHE A 180 -7.31 -8.08 19.23
N ILE A 181 -7.14 -9.12 20.07
CA ILE A 181 -5.92 -9.92 20.14
C ILE A 181 -5.67 -10.64 18.80
N ILE A 182 -6.67 -11.36 18.29
CA ILE A 182 -6.54 -12.15 17.05
C ILE A 182 -6.19 -11.23 15.88
N THR A 183 -6.93 -10.13 15.72
CA THR A 183 -6.69 -9.20 14.61
C THR A 183 -5.35 -8.49 14.72
N SER A 184 -4.93 -8.09 15.93
CA SER A 184 -3.61 -7.49 16.17
C SER A 184 -2.47 -8.46 15.84
N ILE A 185 -2.60 -9.74 16.20
CA ILE A 185 -1.62 -10.78 15.86
C ILE A 185 -1.53 -10.96 14.33
N VAL A 186 -2.67 -11.03 13.64
CA VAL A 186 -2.69 -11.16 12.17
C VAL A 186 -2.05 -9.95 11.49
N ILE A 187 -2.38 -8.73 11.94
CA ILE A 187 -1.78 -7.49 11.42
C ILE A 187 -0.27 -7.48 11.65
N LEU A 188 0.21 -7.93 12.82
CA LEU A 188 1.63 -8.04 13.15
C LEU A 188 2.35 -9.00 12.20
N PHE A 189 1.84 -10.22 12.01
CA PHE A 189 2.45 -11.20 11.11
C PHE A 189 2.46 -10.74 9.65
N LEU A 190 1.36 -10.15 9.18
CA LEU A 190 1.30 -9.55 7.83
C LEU A 190 2.28 -8.39 7.68
N GLY A 191 2.43 -7.56 8.72
CA GLY A 191 3.39 -6.48 8.79
C GLY A 191 4.84 -6.98 8.69
N ILE A 192 5.21 -7.97 9.50
CA ILE A 192 6.54 -8.59 9.50
C ILE A 192 6.83 -9.25 8.15
N GLY A 193 5.89 -10.05 7.63
CA GLY A 193 6.06 -10.73 6.34
C GLY A 193 6.28 -9.74 5.20
N THR A 194 5.52 -8.63 5.19
CA THR A 194 5.68 -7.58 4.18
C THR A 194 6.96 -6.79 4.36
N PHE A 195 7.37 -6.51 5.59
CA PHE A 195 8.65 -5.87 5.87
C PHE A 195 9.81 -6.71 5.35
N ILE A 196 9.83 -8.01 5.66
CA ILE A 196 10.85 -8.96 5.18
C ILE A 196 10.82 -9.04 3.65
N TYR A 197 9.63 -9.20 3.06
CA TYR A 197 9.44 -9.29 1.61
C TYR A 197 9.91 -8.03 0.88
N SER A 198 9.49 -6.84 1.34
CA SER A 198 9.89 -5.56 0.76
C SER A 198 11.39 -5.30 0.93
N ARG A 199 11.98 -5.72 2.05
CA ARG A 199 13.43 -5.58 2.30
C ARG A 199 14.27 -6.53 1.46
N TYR A 200 13.78 -7.75 1.21
CA TYR A 200 14.44 -8.76 0.38
C TYR A 200 14.41 -8.35 -1.10
N TYR A 201 13.23 -7.98 -1.62
CA TYR A 201 13.06 -7.58 -3.03
C TYR A 201 13.33 -6.08 -3.31
N ARG A 202 13.69 -5.31 -2.27
CA ARG A 202 13.90 -3.85 -2.32
C ARG A 202 12.74 -3.12 -3.01
N ILE A 203 11.51 -3.48 -2.66
CA ILE A 203 10.31 -2.93 -3.30
C ILE A 203 10.00 -1.58 -2.67
N TYR A 204 10.03 -0.53 -3.48
CA TYR A 204 9.53 0.79 -3.11
C TYR A 204 8.93 1.47 -4.35
N HIS A 205 7.98 2.37 -4.12
CA HIS A 205 7.43 3.19 -5.17
C HIS A 205 8.25 4.47 -5.29
N ARG A 206 8.47 4.92 -6.52
CA ARG A 206 9.08 6.22 -6.80
C ARG A 206 8.21 6.99 -7.78
N CYS A 207 7.97 8.25 -7.48
CA CYS A 207 7.25 9.12 -8.41
C CYS A 207 8.09 9.32 -9.69
N PRO A 208 7.53 9.22 -10.90
CA PRO A 208 8.26 9.49 -12.14
C PRO A 208 8.60 10.96 -12.35
N ASP A 209 8.01 11.86 -11.56
CA ASP A 209 8.07 13.32 -11.74
C ASP A 209 8.94 14.00 -10.68
N CYS A 210 8.50 13.91 -9.42
CA CYS A 210 9.22 14.50 -8.29
C CYS A 210 10.21 13.54 -7.63
N HIS A 211 10.28 12.28 -8.09
CA HIS A 211 11.19 11.24 -7.59
C HIS A 211 11.16 10.91 -6.09
N TYR A 212 10.17 11.46 -5.37
CA TYR A 212 9.91 11.11 -3.98
C TYR A 212 9.72 9.60 -3.82
N GLN A 213 10.52 9.02 -2.92
CA GLN A 213 10.44 7.61 -2.55
C GLN A 213 9.33 7.41 -1.52
N MET A 214 8.40 6.50 -1.80
CA MET A 214 7.28 6.19 -0.92
C MET A 214 7.12 4.68 -0.73
N PRO A 215 6.88 4.20 0.51
CA PRO A 215 6.64 2.78 0.76
C PRO A 215 5.25 2.35 0.27
N ILE A 216 4.25 3.22 0.44
CA ILE A 216 2.86 2.99 0.03
C ILE A 216 2.36 4.29 -0.61
N PRO A 217 1.86 4.26 -1.86
CA PRO A 217 1.26 5.44 -2.48
C PRO A 217 -0.12 5.73 -1.89
N VAL A 218 -0.60 6.96 -2.06
CA VAL A 218 -1.95 7.36 -1.66
C VAL A 218 -2.94 6.71 -2.62
N HIS A 219 -3.94 5.98 -2.10
CA HIS A 219 -4.96 5.32 -2.92
C HIS A 219 -6.25 6.15 -2.90
N ILE A 220 -6.90 6.29 -4.06
CA ILE A 220 -8.14 7.06 -4.19
C ILE A 220 -9.34 6.11 -4.19
N CYS A 221 -10.36 6.42 -3.39
CA CYS A 221 -11.64 5.71 -3.45
C CYS A 221 -12.33 5.97 -4.81
N PRO A 222 -12.72 4.94 -5.57
CA PRO A 222 -13.34 5.11 -6.88
C PRO A 222 -14.75 5.70 -6.84
N ASN A 223 -15.40 5.70 -5.67
CA ASN A 223 -16.79 6.14 -5.53
C ASN A 223 -16.91 7.58 -4.99
N CYS A 224 -16.06 7.97 -4.04
CA CYS A 224 -16.12 9.30 -3.40
C CYS A 224 -14.85 10.13 -3.55
N SER A 225 -13.84 9.63 -4.28
CA SER A 225 -12.55 10.31 -4.52
C SER A 225 -11.75 10.67 -3.26
N THR A 226 -12.13 10.13 -2.09
CA THR A 226 -11.41 10.36 -0.83
C THR A 226 -10.05 9.66 -0.86
N GLU A 227 -9.03 10.33 -0.32
CA GLU A 227 -7.64 9.89 -0.33
C GLU A 227 -7.32 9.03 0.90
N HIS A 228 -6.82 7.82 0.67
CA HIS A 228 -6.37 6.89 1.70
C HIS A 228 -4.84 6.82 1.67
N THR A 229 -4.19 7.50 2.62
CA THR A 229 -2.72 7.61 2.67
C THR A 229 -2.03 6.32 3.08
N ARG A 230 -2.73 5.41 3.78
CA ARG A 230 -2.19 4.14 4.27
C ARG A 230 -3.17 2.99 4.08
N LEU A 231 -3.45 2.64 2.82
CA LEU A 231 -4.27 1.47 2.49
C LEU A 231 -3.46 0.16 2.64
N TRP A 232 -3.45 -0.37 3.86
CA TRP A 232 -2.71 -1.55 4.29
C TRP A 232 -3.47 -2.27 5.42
N PRO A 233 -3.39 -3.62 5.56
CA PRO A 233 -4.00 -4.34 6.69
C PRO A 233 -3.73 -3.65 8.03
N SER A 234 -4.78 -3.20 8.69
CA SER A 234 -4.70 -2.38 9.91
C SER A 234 -5.98 -2.50 10.74
N ALA A 235 -6.11 -1.71 11.82
CA ALA A 235 -7.31 -1.64 12.64
C ALA A 235 -8.57 -1.21 11.86
N TYR A 236 -8.39 -0.61 10.67
CA TYR A 236 -9.47 -0.26 9.73
C TYR A 236 -9.95 -1.44 8.87
N GLY A 237 -9.25 -2.58 8.91
CA GLY A 237 -9.59 -3.80 8.20
C GLY A 237 -8.37 -4.59 7.74
N ILE A 238 -8.45 -5.92 7.86
CA ILE A 238 -7.39 -6.82 7.39
C ILE A 238 -7.46 -7.00 5.87
N LEU A 239 -8.64 -7.31 5.33
CA LEU A 239 -8.83 -7.58 3.90
C LEU A 239 -9.26 -6.33 3.12
N ASP A 240 -10.19 -5.57 3.68
CA ASP A 240 -10.76 -4.37 3.09
C ASP A 240 -10.93 -3.27 4.14
N HIS A 241 -10.67 -2.02 3.76
CA HIS A 241 -11.07 -0.84 4.52
C HIS A 241 -12.43 -0.36 4.02
N ARG A 242 -13.38 -0.11 4.93
CA ARG A 242 -14.68 0.48 4.57
C ARG A 242 -14.57 2.00 4.61
N CYS A 243 -14.76 2.67 3.47
CA CYS A 243 -14.53 4.11 3.32
C CYS A 243 -15.59 4.96 4.07
N GLU A 244 -15.14 5.97 4.83
CA GLU A 244 -15.96 6.97 5.54
C GLU A 244 -16.10 8.29 4.73
N GLY A 245 -15.54 8.34 3.51
CA GLY A 245 -15.60 9.51 2.64
C GLY A 245 -17.03 10.01 2.35
N LYS A 246 -17.17 11.30 2.04
CA LYS A 246 -18.46 11.93 1.71
C LYS A 246 -18.73 11.84 0.21
N LEU A 247 -19.95 11.45 -0.15
CA LEU A 247 -20.49 11.57 -1.50
C LEU A 247 -21.11 12.96 -1.73
N SER A 248 -21.27 13.36 -3.01
CA SER A 248 -21.80 14.67 -3.41
C SER A 248 -23.15 15.05 -2.77
N TYR A 249 -23.94 14.06 -2.35
CA TYR A 249 -25.25 14.24 -1.70
C TYR A 249 -25.21 14.11 -0.17
N ARG A 250 -24.07 14.35 0.49
CA ARG A 250 -23.88 14.29 1.96
C ARG A 250 -24.07 12.91 2.60
N THR A 251 -24.12 11.84 1.83
CA THR A 251 -24.13 10.45 2.33
C THR A 251 -22.71 9.90 2.49
N THR A 252 -22.52 8.97 3.42
CA THR A 252 -21.22 8.29 3.62
C THR A 252 -21.00 7.22 2.55
N CYS A 253 -19.78 7.10 2.01
CA CYS A 253 -19.47 6.23 0.88
C CYS A 253 -19.64 4.72 1.16
N GLN A 254 -19.17 4.23 2.31
CA GLN A 254 -19.25 2.83 2.75
C GLN A 254 -18.67 1.78 1.77
N LYS A 255 -17.88 2.19 0.77
CA LYS A 255 -17.27 1.28 -0.21
C LYS A 255 -16.10 0.54 0.43
N ASN A 256 -16.02 -0.77 0.20
CA ASN A 256 -14.89 -1.60 0.62
C ASN A 256 -13.72 -1.43 -0.36
N LEU A 257 -12.55 -1.11 0.20
CA LEU A 257 -11.30 -0.89 -0.51
C LEU A 257 -10.30 -1.98 -0.13
N PRO A 258 -9.83 -2.81 -1.08
CA PRO A 258 -8.91 -3.90 -0.77
C PRO A 258 -7.56 -3.39 -0.28
N THR A 259 -7.06 -4.00 0.80
CA THR A 259 -5.79 -3.64 1.45
C THR A 259 -4.59 -4.44 0.90
N LEU A 260 -4.85 -5.60 0.30
CA LEU A 260 -3.85 -6.53 -0.21
C LEU A 260 -3.78 -6.49 -1.74
N SER A 261 -2.57 -6.65 -2.28
CA SER A 261 -2.35 -6.60 -3.74
C SER A 261 -3.09 -7.70 -4.50
N PHE A 262 -3.22 -8.91 -3.93
CA PHE A 262 -3.94 -10.03 -4.56
C PHE A 262 -5.46 -9.83 -4.59
N LEU A 263 -6.03 -9.07 -3.64
CA LEU A 263 -7.45 -8.70 -3.63
C LEU A 263 -7.78 -7.59 -4.64
N GLY A 264 -6.77 -7.03 -5.32
CA GLY A 264 -6.96 -6.00 -6.33
C GLY A 264 -6.65 -4.58 -5.86
N LYS A 265 -5.95 -4.38 -4.72
CA LYS A 265 -5.44 -3.04 -4.33
C LYS A 265 -4.72 -2.33 -5.47
N ASN A 266 -3.93 -3.09 -6.24
CA ASN A 266 -3.12 -2.55 -7.32
C ASN A 266 -3.94 -1.96 -8.48
N LYS A 267 -5.24 -2.26 -8.57
CA LYS A 267 -6.18 -1.73 -9.59
C LYS A 267 -6.76 -0.36 -9.21
N LEU A 268 -6.60 0.06 -7.96
CA LEU A 268 -7.04 1.39 -7.53
C LEU A 268 -6.08 2.47 -8.05
N VAL A 269 -6.64 3.65 -8.32
CA VAL A 269 -5.85 4.83 -8.72
C VAL A 269 -4.95 5.25 -7.57
N LYS A 270 -3.68 5.51 -7.89
CA LYS A 270 -2.63 5.86 -6.92
C LYS A 270 -2.15 7.28 -7.20
N LYS A 271 -1.77 8.02 -6.16
CA LYS A 271 -1.15 9.34 -6.24
C LYS A 271 0.14 9.39 -5.43
N CYS A 272 1.05 10.25 -5.89
CA CYS A 272 2.21 10.66 -5.11
C CYS A 272 1.77 11.56 -3.93
N PRO A 273 2.18 11.27 -2.68
CA PRO A 273 1.85 12.12 -1.52
C PRO A 273 2.58 13.47 -1.54
N ASN A 274 3.66 13.62 -2.33
CA ASN A 274 4.45 14.85 -2.38
C ASN A 274 3.95 15.83 -3.46
N CYS A 275 3.86 15.38 -4.72
CA CYS A 275 3.45 16.23 -5.84
C CYS A 275 2.00 16.01 -6.33
N GLY A 276 1.29 15.01 -5.81
CA GLY A 276 -0.09 14.72 -6.23
C GLY A 276 -0.25 14.03 -7.59
N ARG A 277 0.85 13.81 -8.35
CA ARG A 277 0.79 13.14 -9.66
C ARG A 277 0.24 11.71 -9.54
N VAL A 278 -0.64 11.35 -10.47
CA VAL A 278 -1.20 9.99 -10.57
C VAL A 278 -0.11 9.01 -11.00
N LEU A 279 -0.02 7.87 -10.31
CA LEU A 279 0.97 6.84 -10.55
C LEU A 279 0.34 5.67 -11.31
N GLU A 280 0.72 5.52 -12.59
CA GLU A 280 0.28 4.42 -13.47
C GLU A 280 1.11 3.14 -13.24
N SER A 281 2.33 3.27 -12.70
CA SER A 281 3.25 2.13 -12.53
C SER A 281 2.91 1.24 -11.32
N LEU A 282 3.15 -0.05 -11.50
CA LEU A 282 3.19 -1.04 -10.42
C LEU A 282 4.53 -0.93 -9.69
N GLY A 283 4.52 -1.01 -8.35
CA GLY A 283 5.76 -1.07 -7.57
C GLY A 283 6.61 -2.27 -7.97
N GLY A 284 7.93 -2.13 -7.89
CA GLY A 284 8.88 -3.15 -8.30
C GLY A 284 10.29 -2.90 -7.77
N THR A 285 11.25 -3.71 -8.21
CA THR A 285 12.66 -3.53 -7.86
C THR A 285 13.27 -2.48 -8.77
N ASN A 286 13.62 -1.32 -8.21
CA ASN A 286 14.12 -0.19 -9.00
C ASN A 286 15.61 -0.35 -9.34
N ILE A 287 15.96 -0.14 -10.61
CA ILE A 287 17.34 -0.16 -11.14
C ILE A 287 17.58 1.20 -11.79
N HIS A 288 18.58 1.94 -11.32
CA HIS A 288 18.89 3.28 -11.83
C HIS A 288 20.24 3.28 -12.53
N ILE A 289 20.24 3.67 -13.80
CA ILE A 289 21.43 3.77 -14.64
C ILE A 289 21.53 5.18 -15.25
N PRO A 290 22.44 6.05 -14.76
CA PRO A 290 22.78 7.31 -15.39
C PRO A 290 23.49 7.05 -16.69
N ILE A 291 23.19 7.89 -17.67
CA ILE A 291 23.96 7.99 -18.89
C ILE A 291 24.73 9.30 -18.81
N VAL A 292 26.05 9.19 -18.67
CA VAL A 292 26.98 10.32 -18.53
C VAL A 292 27.78 10.47 -19.82
N GLY A 293 27.98 11.70 -20.26
CA GLY A 293 28.77 11.98 -21.46
C GLY A 293 28.67 13.43 -21.89
N GLY A 294 29.62 13.88 -22.71
CA GLY A 294 29.66 15.24 -23.25
C GLY A 294 28.41 15.61 -24.09
N PRO A 295 28.23 16.89 -24.43
CA PRO A 295 27.22 17.28 -25.41
C PRO A 295 27.52 16.62 -26.77
N ALA A 296 26.47 16.24 -27.51
CA ALA A 296 26.58 15.61 -28.83
C ALA A 296 27.26 14.21 -28.92
N VAL A 297 27.60 13.56 -27.80
CA VAL A 297 28.16 12.17 -27.82
C VAL A 297 27.15 11.09 -28.24
N GLY A 298 25.86 11.43 -28.33
CA GLY A 298 24.80 10.52 -28.76
C GLY A 298 23.91 9.93 -27.66
N LYS A 299 23.93 10.47 -26.42
CA LYS A 299 23.15 9.95 -25.27
C LYS A 299 21.68 9.66 -25.57
N THR A 300 20.95 10.64 -26.11
CA THR A 300 19.53 10.49 -26.42
C THR A 300 19.29 9.44 -27.51
N HIS A 301 20.13 9.39 -28.56
CA HIS A 301 20.04 8.34 -29.58
C HIS A 301 20.33 6.96 -28.98
N TYR A 302 21.33 6.85 -28.10
CA TYR A 302 21.66 5.61 -27.40
C TYR A 302 20.45 5.10 -26.61
N ILE A 303 19.80 5.96 -25.81
CA ILE A 303 18.64 5.55 -24.99
C ILE A 303 17.52 5.00 -25.87
N VAL A 304 17.14 5.72 -26.92
CA VAL A 304 16.00 5.34 -27.76
C VAL A 304 16.33 4.05 -28.54
N THR A 305 17.50 3.97 -29.16
CA THR A 305 17.92 2.79 -29.94
C THR A 305 18.11 1.57 -29.04
N ALA A 306 18.75 1.70 -27.87
CA ALA A 306 18.88 0.60 -26.90
C ALA A 306 17.52 0.12 -26.40
N THR A 307 16.62 1.05 -26.09
CA THR A 307 15.25 0.74 -25.64
C THR A 307 14.47 0.00 -26.72
N ARG A 308 14.61 0.43 -27.98
CA ARG A 308 14.00 -0.22 -29.14
C ARG A 308 14.52 -1.64 -29.33
N GLU A 309 15.83 -1.84 -29.34
CA GLU A 309 16.41 -3.17 -29.46
C GLU A 309 16.02 -4.08 -28.28
N LEU A 310 15.92 -3.52 -27.07
CA LEU A 310 15.47 -4.27 -25.90
C LEU A 310 14.01 -4.75 -26.06
N ILE A 311 13.11 -3.87 -26.50
CA ILE A 311 11.66 -4.17 -26.62
C ILE A 311 11.36 -5.05 -27.83
N GLU A 312 11.95 -4.76 -28.99
CA GLU A 312 11.57 -5.36 -30.27
C GLU A 312 12.39 -6.60 -30.62
N LYS A 313 13.67 -6.66 -30.22
CA LYS A 313 14.58 -7.76 -30.57
C LYS A 313 14.83 -8.68 -29.37
N TYR A 314 15.38 -8.13 -28.28
CA TYR A 314 15.86 -8.96 -27.17
C TYR A 314 14.73 -9.55 -26.32
N ALA A 315 13.70 -8.77 -25.99
CA ALA A 315 12.63 -9.22 -25.13
C ALA A 315 11.82 -10.40 -25.72
N PRO A 316 11.38 -10.37 -27.00
CA PRO A 316 10.70 -11.50 -27.62
C PRO A 316 11.57 -12.76 -27.65
N SER A 317 12.84 -12.64 -28.05
CA SER A 317 13.77 -13.78 -28.13
C SER A 317 14.05 -14.44 -26.78
N ASN A 318 14.02 -13.66 -25.69
CA ASN A 318 14.29 -14.15 -24.33
C ASN A 318 13.02 -14.38 -23.48
N ARG A 319 11.83 -14.26 -24.07
CA ARG A 319 10.52 -14.34 -23.38
C ARG A 319 10.38 -13.33 -22.24
N TRP A 320 11.01 -12.16 -22.36
CA TRP A 320 10.81 -11.04 -21.45
C TRP A 320 9.58 -10.24 -21.88
N GLN A 321 8.89 -9.65 -20.91
CA GLN A 321 7.87 -8.64 -21.18
C GLN A 321 8.41 -7.29 -20.73
N VAL A 322 8.54 -6.37 -21.67
CA VAL A 322 9.01 -5.00 -21.42
C VAL A 322 7.88 -4.04 -21.78
N THR A 323 7.49 -3.19 -20.84
CA THR A 323 6.42 -2.20 -21.03
C THR A 323 6.86 -0.84 -20.53
N LEU A 324 6.46 0.23 -21.23
CA LEU A 324 6.58 1.60 -20.74
C LEU A 324 5.37 1.92 -19.86
N PRO A 325 5.51 2.10 -18.54
CA PRO A 325 4.37 2.24 -17.64
C PRO A 325 3.79 3.66 -17.62
N ASP A 326 4.49 4.66 -18.16
CA ASP A 326 4.05 6.05 -18.20
C ASP A 326 3.61 6.41 -19.62
N THR A 327 2.35 6.81 -19.77
CA THR A 327 1.76 7.19 -21.07
C THR A 327 2.49 8.35 -21.76
N LEU A 328 3.03 9.32 -21.01
CA LEU A 328 3.80 10.43 -21.60
C LEU A 328 5.11 9.90 -22.20
N HIS A 329 5.86 9.11 -21.43
CA HIS A 329 7.13 8.55 -21.89
C HIS A 329 6.92 7.57 -23.05
N SER A 330 5.79 6.86 -23.10
CA SER A 330 5.42 6.01 -24.23
C SER A 330 5.22 6.82 -25.52
N ARG A 331 4.55 7.97 -25.45
CA ARG A 331 4.35 8.84 -26.62
C ARG A 331 5.66 9.47 -27.11
N ASP A 332 6.51 9.91 -26.18
CA ASP A 332 7.82 10.46 -26.51
C ASP A 332 8.75 9.40 -27.10
N TYR A 333 8.69 8.17 -26.58
CA TYR A 333 9.37 7.03 -27.15
C TYR A 333 8.89 6.70 -28.56
N GLU A 334 7.58 6.63 -28.78
CA GLU A 334 7.00 6.34 -30.10
C GLU A 334 7.35 7.41 -31.14
N SER A 335 7.27 8.70 -30.78
CA SER A 335 7.62 9.79 -31.68
C SER A 335 9.10 9.76 -32.05
N SER A 336 9.97 9.52 -31.07
CA SER A 336 11.42 9.36 -31.27
C SER A 336 11.76 8.15 -32.15
N THR A 337 11.08 7.03 -31.92
CA THR A 337 11.25 5.80 -32.69
C THR A 337 10.83 6.00 -34.15
N ARG A 338 9.72 6.70 -34.41
CA ARG A 338 9.28 7.03 -35.78
C ARG A 338 10.30 7.89 -36.54
N LEU A 339 10.95 8.83 -35.85
CA LEU A 339 12.01 9.65 -36.45
C LEU A 339 13.22 8.79 -36.84
N ILE A 340 13.72 7.96 -35.93
CA ILE A 340 14.85 7.06 -36.18
C ILE A 340 14.54 6.07 -37.31
N SER A 341 13.34 5.47 -37.30
CA SER A 341 12.90 4.54 -38.34
C SER A 341 12.68 5.20 -39.71
N SER A 342 12.55 6.53 -39.77
CA SER A 342 12.48 7.29 -41.03
C SER A 342 13.82 7.92 -41.44
N GLY A 343 14.93 7.53 -40.79
CA GLY A 343 16.26 8.06 -41.08
C GLY A 343 16.44 9.53 -40.67
N LYS A 344 15.56 10.06 -39.80
CA LYS A 344 15.64 11.44 -39.29
C LYS A 344 16.31 11.47 -37.92
N ARG A 345 17.16 12.48 -37.71
CA ARG A 345 17.84 12.70 -36.42
C ARG A 345 16.87 13.17 -35.35
N LEU A 346 17.10 12.74 -34.13
CA LEU A 346 16.41 13.32 -32.99
C LEU A 346 16.86 14.78 -32.78
N PRO A 347 15.93 15.70 -32.46
CA PRO A 347 16.27 17.08 -32.15
C PRO A 347 17.21 17.15 -30.94
N LYS A 348 18.05 18.20 -30.89
CA LYS A 348 18.90 18.45 -29.71
C LYS A 348 17.99 18.62 -28.49
N THR A 349 18.33 17.94 -27.41
CA THR A 349 17.64 18.09 -26.12
C THR A 349 17.84 19.52 -25.63
N SER A 350 16.78 20.32 -25.57
CA SER A 350 16.82 21.71 -25.09
C SER A 350 16.78 21.78 -23.56
N ILE A 351 17.21 22.91 -22.99
CA ILE A 351 17.31 23.10 -21.54
C ILE A 351 15.94 23.07 -20.83
N ALA A 352 14.87 23.38 -21.57
CA ALA A 352 13.51 23.46 -21.03
C ALA A 352 12.77 22.10 -20.97
N ASP A 353 13.22 21.08 -21.72
CA ASP A 353 12.56 19.76 -21.84
C ASP A 353 13.07 18.72 -20.81
N ILE A 354 13.78 19.18 -19.80
CA ILE A 354 14.77 18.39 -19.06
C ILE A 354 14.21 17.62 -17.86
N SER A 355 13.12 18.07 -17.23
CA SER A 355 12.54 17.32 -16.10
C SER A 355 11.93 15.97 -16.51
N ALA A 356 11.91 15.65 -17.82
CA ALA A 356 11.04 14.65 -18.43
C ALA A 356 11.75 13.49 -19.18
N LYS A 357 13.09 13.38 -19.23
CA LYS A 357 13.76 12.32 -20.04
C LYS A 357 14.35 11.16 -19.26
N ALA A 358 13.64 10.70 -18.22
CA ALA A 358 13.91 9.39 -17.62
C ALA A 358 13.05 8.33 -18.34
N TYR A 359 13.66 7.48 -19.17
CA TYR A 359 12.93 6.35 -19.75
C TYR A 359 12.74 5.28 -18.66
N ASN A 360 11.48 5.09 -18.29
CA ASN A 360 11.07 4.14 -17.28
C ASN A 360 10.59 2.89 -17.99
N LEU A 361 11.28 1.77 -17.76
CA LEU A 361 10.96 0.49 -18.38
C LEU A 361 10.60 -0.52 -17.30
N GLN A 362 9.44 -1.15 -17.44
CA GLN A 362 9.04 -2.25 -16.59
C GLN A 362 9.41 -3.56 -17.28
N ILE A 363 10.29 -4.35 -16.65
CA ILE A 363 10.84 -5.59 -17.19
C ILE A 363 10.37 -6.78 -16.33
N LYS A 364 9.70 -7.75 -16.96
CA LYS A 364 9.45 -9.08 -16.40
C LYS A 364 10.26 -10.10 -17.19
N GLN A 365 11.18 -10.78 -16.52
CA GLN A 365 12.10 -11.75 -17.14
C GLN A 365 11.48 -13.14 -17.28
N LYS A 366 10.42 -13.45 -16.51
CA LYS A 366 9.70 -14.72 -16.58
C LYS A 366 8.18 -14.50 -16.65
N PRO A 367 7.45 -15.31 -17.42
CA PRO A 367 5.99 -15.35 -17.35
C PRO A 367 5.54 -15.62 -15.90
N GLY A 368 4.63 -14.80 -15.38
CA GLY A 368 4.15 -14.92 -13.99
C GLY A 368 5.07 -14.33 -12.92
N GLN A 369 6.18 -13.67 -13.28
CA GLN A 369 7.00 -12.94 -12.30
C GLN A 369 6.16 -11.88 -11.58
N VAL A 370 6.02 -12.06 -10.26
CA VAL A 370 5.16 -11.21 -9.40
C VAL A 370 5.75 -9.81 -9.22
N VAL A 371 7.08 -9.71 -9.05
CA VAL A 371 7.78 -8.44 -8.84
C VAL A 371 8.58 -8.08 -10.09
N PRO A 372 8.16 -7.07 -10.87
CA PRO A 372 8.90 -6.61 -12.03
C PRO A 372 10.15 -5.81 -11.62
N LYS A 373 11.16 -5.80 -12.49
CA LYS A 373 12.28 -4.85 -12.41
C LYS A 373 11.85 -3.54 -13.08
N LEU A 374 12.05 -2.41 -12.41
CA LEU A 374 11.77 -1.07 -12.95
C LEU A 374 13.11 -0.40 -13.28
N LEU A 375 13.47 -0.39 -14.55
CA LEU A 375 14.68 0.23 -15.05
C LEU A 375 14.42 1.72 -15.34
N TYR A 376 15.24 2.58 -14.75
CA TYR A 376 15.26 4.02 -14.94
C TYR A 376 16.55 4.40 -15.68
N LEU A 377 16.42 4.79 -16.96
CA LEU A 377 17.50 5.34 -17.78
C LEU A 377 17.38 6.85 -17.82
N TYR A 378 18.38 7.57 -17.32
CA TYR A 378 18.33 9.03 -17.27
C TYR A 378 19.53 9.65 -17.98
N ASP A 379 19.24 10.69 -18.77
CA ASP A 379 20.23 11.49 -19.47
C ASP A 379 20.83 12.51 -18.49
N ALA A 380 22.03 12.24 -17.97
CA ALA A 380 22.77 13.20 -17.17
C ALA A 380 23.49 14.16 -18.14
N ALA A 381 22.77 15.14 -18.68
CA ALA A 381 23.39 16.19 -19.48
C ALA A 381 24.45 16.94 -18.64
N GLY A 382 25.67 17.08 -19.14
CA GLY A 382 26.80 17.66 -18.39
C GLY A 382 26.72 19.16 -18.09
N GLU A 383 25.58 19.83 -18.34
CA GLU A 383 25.41 21.28 -18.19
C GLU A 383 24.72 21.68 -16.86
N TYR A 384 24.42 20.73 -15.97
CA TYR A 384 23.55 20.94 -14.79
C TYR A 384 24.18 21.57 -13.54
N TYR A 385 25.45 22.00 -13.55
CA TYR A 385 26.14 22.40 -12.32
C TYR A 385 26.25 23.91 -12.06
N THR A 386 25.64 24.75 -12.91
CA THR A 386 25.81 26.21 -12.77
C THR A 386 24.70 26.93 -11.99
N THR A 387 23.67 26.26 -11.48
CA THR A 387 22.60 26.96 -10.72
C THR A 387 21.96 26.12 -9.61
N ASP A 388 21.75 26.77 -8.46
CA ASP A 388 21.18 26.27 -7.19
C ASP A 388 19.75 25.69 -7.25
N SER A 389 19.16 25.52 -8.43
CA SER A 389 17.78 25.01 -8.62
C SER A 389 17.67 23.47 -8.65
N SER A 390 18.66 22.74 -8.10
CA SER A 390 18.84 21.31 -8.34
C SER A 390 18.45 20.38 -7.17
N ALA A 391 17.65 20.84 -6.19
CA ALA A 391 17.24 19.98 -5.06
C ALA A 391 16.49 18.70 -5.51
N GLN A 392 15.66 18.79 -6.56
CA GLN A 392 14.96 17.64 -7.16
C GLN A 392 15.89 16.71 -7.95
N GLN A 393 16.92 17.27 -8.61
CA GLN A 393 17.85 16.50 -9.44
C GLN A 393 18.95 15.79 -8.64
N GLN A 394 19.21 16.26 -7.42
CA GLN A 394 20.14 15.64 -6.49
C GLN A 394 19.63 14.32 -5.87
N GLU A 395 18.32 14.01 -5.96
CA GLU A 395 17.75 12.77 -5.44
C GLU A 395 17.95 11.57 -6.38
N TYR A 396 18.14 11.80 -7.70
CA TYR A 396 18.38 10.78 -8.72
C TYR A 396 19.60 9.90 -8.42
N PHE A 397 20.68 10.53 -7.96
CA PHE A 397 21.99 9.89 -7.81
C PHE A 397 22.20 9.18 -6.46
N LYS A 398 21.26 9.31 -5.52
CA LYS A 398 21.34 8.64 -4.22
C LYS A 398 21.31 7.11 -4.33
N TYR A 399 20.84 6.57 -5.46
CA TYR A 399 20.61 5.14 -5.65
C TYR A 399 21.03 4.64 -7.02
N VAL A 400 22.27 4.91 -7.44
CA VAL A 400 22.83 4.41 -8.70
C VAL A 400 23.22 2.94 -8.57
N HIS A 401 22.75 2.10 -9.49
CA HIS A 401 23.02 0.67 -9.50
C HIS A 401 24.06 0.24 -10.54
N GLY A 402 24.25 1.04 -11.58
CA GLY A 402 25.24 0.86 -12.63
C GLY A 402 25.36 2.15 -13.43
N ILE A 403 26.46 2.37 -14.15
CA ILE A 403 26.75 3.64 -14.82
C ILE A 403 27.06 3.36 -16.29
N LEU A 404 26.52 4.18 -17.18
CA LEU A 404 26.80 4.11 -18.60
C LEU A 404 27.52 5.40 -19.02
N LEU A 405 28.82 5.29 -19.26
CA LEU A 405 29.67 6.41 -19.63
C LEU A 405 29.89 6.38 -21.14
N ILE A 406 29.32 7.37 -21.84
CA ILE A 406 29.40 7.49 -23.30
C ILE A 406 30.53 8.43 -23.69
N ILE A 407 31.44 7.91 -24.50
CA ILE A 407 32.61 8.60 -25.04
C ILE A 407 32.43 8.76 -26.55
N ASP A 408 32.57 9.98 -27.03
CA ASP A 408 32.74 10.24 -28.45
C ASP A 408 34.23 10.06 -28.81
N PRO A 409 34.61 9.13 -29.70
CA PRO A 409 36.01 8.91 -30.05
C PRO A 409 36.68 10.18 -30.56
N PHE A 410 35.95 11.06 -31.27
CA PHE A 410 36.49 12.30 -31.82
C PHE A 410 36.66 13.43 -30.79
N SER A 411 36.25 13.21 -29.53
CA SER A 411 36.60 14.11 -28.42
C SER A 411 38.02 13.90 -27.87
N ILE A 412 38.66 12.79 -28.27
CA ILE A 412 40.04 12.47 -27.93
C ILE A 412 40.96 13.17 -28.93
N GLU A 413 41.89 13.99 -28.43
CA GLU A 413 42.74 14.86 -29.28
C GLU A 413 43.50 14.08 -30.36
N ASN A 414 44.09 12.93 -30.03
CA ASN A 414 44.84 12.13 -30.99
C ASN A 414 43.93 11.46 -32.02
N VAL A 415 42.71 11.06 -31.65
CA VAL A 415 41.72 10.51 -32.61
C VAL A 415 41.27 11.64 -33.53
N CYS A 416 40.86 12.79 -32.98
CA CYS A 416 40.45 13.94 -33.79
C CYS A 416 41.55 14.37 -34.77
N SER A 417 42.81 14.33 -34.35
CA SER A 417 43.96 14.64 -35.19
C SER A 417 44.16 13.60 -36.30
N ALA A 418 44.02 12.31 -35.99
CA ALA A 418 44.14 11.22 -36.97
C ALA A 418 43.04 11.23 -38.05
N TYR A 419 41.85 11.75 -37.72
CA TYR A 419 40.70 11.81 -38.63
C TYR A 419 40.37 13.23 -39.12
N LYS A 420 41.28 14.19 -38.93
CA LYS A 420 41.00 15.61 -39.20
C LYS A 420 40.55 15.87 -40.63
N ALA A 421 41.21 15.26 -41.61
CA ALA A 421 40.88 15.42 -43.02
C ALA A 421 39.47 14.92 -43.34
N GLN A 422 39.11 13.73 -42.85
CA GLN A 422 37.81 13.11 -43.09
C GLN A 422 36.68 13.86 -42.35
N LEU A 423 36.95 14.37 -41.14
CA LEU A 423 36.02 15.23 -40.40
C LEU A 423 35.80 16.58 -41.09
N ASP A 424 36.83 17.19 -41.65
CA ASP A 424 36.73 18.43 -42.41
C ASP A 424 35.92 18.24 -43.71
N GLU A 425 36.07 17.09 -44.37
CA GLU A 425 35.25 16.70 -45.53
C GLU A 425 33.78 16.47 -45.16
N ASP A 426 33.51 15.74 -44.07
CA ASP A 426 32.14 15.51 -43.59
C ASP A 426 31.45 16.83 -43.20
N ASN A 427 32.16 17.72 -42.52
CA ASN A 427 31.65 19.05 -42.16
C ASN A 427 31.26 19.86 -43.40
N LYS A 428 32.06 19.81 -44.47
CA LYS A 428 31.72 20.45 -45.75
C LYS A 428 30.53 19.78 -46.45
N ALA A 429 30.36 18.47 -46.28
CA ALA A 429 29.29 17.68 -46.89
C ALA A 429 27.95 17.73 -46.14
N GLY A 430 27.86 18.47 -45.04
CA GLY A 430 26.63 18.65 -44.26
C GLY A 430 26.72 18.27 -42.78
N GLY A 431 27.89 17.85 -42.28
CA GLY A 431 28.17 17.63 -40.86
C GLY A 431 27.37 16.47 -40.28
N ILE A 432 27.54 15.29 -40.86
CA ILE A 432 26.84 14.09 -40.40
C ILE A 432 27.46 13.65 -39.07
N ILE A 433 28.77 13.64 -38.94
CA ILE A 433 29.46 13.35 -37.69
C ILE A 433 29.66 14.69 -36.97
N SER A 434 29.01 14.86 -35.82
CA SER A 434 29.20 16.05 -34.97
C SER A 434 30.03 15.68 -33.73
N PRO A 435 31.34 15.97 -33.70
CA PRO A 435 32.18 15.70 -32.54
C PRO A 435 31.74 16.46 -31.28
N SER A 436 31.85 15.81 -30.13
CA SER A 436 31.73 16.46 -28.84
C SER A 436 32.93 17.37 -28.59
N ARG A 437 32.68 18.56 -28.07
CA ARG A 437 33.71 19.54 -27.70
C ARG A 437 34.16 19.43 -26.24
N ALA A 438 33.51 18.57 -25.44
CA ALA A 438 33.88 18.38 -24.06
C ALA A 438 35.09 17.44 -23.97
N SER A 439 36.07 17.80 -23.14
CA SER A 439 37.20 16.92 -22.86
C SER A 439 36.74 15.69 -22.07
N LEU A 440 37.42 14.55 -22.27
CA LEU A 440 37.16 13.34 -21.51
C LEU A 440 37.35 13.53 -20.00
N ASP A 441 38.38 14.28 -19.61
CA ASP A 441 38.69 14.54 -18.21
C ASP A 441 37.57 15.32 -17.54
N THR A 442 37.02 16.36 -18.20
CA THR A 442 35.88 17.12 -17.67
C THR A 442 34.63 16.25 -17.52
N VAL A 443 34.35 15.36 -18.49
CA VAL A 443 33.21 14.43 -18.41
C VAL A 443 33.39 13.47 -17.23
N TYR A 444 34.61 12.98 -17.03
CA TYR A 444 34.97 12.10 -15.93
C TYR A 444 34.92 12.79 -14.56
N GLU A 445 35.42 14.02 -14.44
CA GLU A 445 35.35 14.82 -13.21
C GLU A 445 33.90 15.13 -12.84
N ASN A 446 33.07 15.51 -13.80
CA ASN A 446 31.63 15.71 -13.58
C ASN A 446 30.95 14.41 -13.12
N MET A 447 31.37 13.28 -13.68
CA MET A 447 30.92 11.97 -13.21
C MET A 447 31.36 11.72 -11.76
N LEU A 448 32.61 11.97 -11.39
CA LEU A 448 33.08 11.78 -10.02
C LEU A 448 32.36 12.70 -9.03
N MET A 449 32.17 13.97 -9.37
CA MET A 449 31.46 14.95 -8.55
C MET A 449 30.02 14.50 -8.25
N LEU A 450 29.33 13.90 -9.23
CA LEU A 450 28.00 13.29 -9.04
C LEU A 450 27.99 12.22 -7.93
N PHE A 451 29.08 11.48 -7.77
CA PHE A 451 29.19 10.36 -6.84
C PHE A 451 29.76 10.77 -5.49
N GLU A 452 30.79 11.61 -5.46
CA GLU A 452 31.45 12.06 -4.23
C GLU A 452 30.51 12.83 -3.31
N THR A 453 29.68 13.70 -3.88
CA THR A 453 28.75 14.57 -3.13
C THR A 453 27.65 13.78 -2.38
N LYS A 454 27.42 12.50 -2.72
CA LYS A 454 26.26 11.74 -2.22
C LYS A 454 26.57 10.34 -1.68
N LEU A 455 27.72 9.74 -1.98
CA LEU A 455 28.05 8.38 -1.52
C LEU A 455 28.77 8.31 -0.16
N ASN A 456 29.08 9.44 0.51
CA ASN A 456 29.86 9.48 1.76
C ASN A 456 31.10 8.55 1.69
N LEU A 457 31.76 8.50 0.53
CA LEU A 457 32.88 7.59 0.32
C LEU A 457 34.00 7.99 1.27
N LYS A 458 34.48 7.01 2.06
CA LYS A 458 35.73 7.20 2.80
C LYS A 458 36.85 7.38 1.77
N ARG A 459 37.81 8.28 2.06
CA ARG A 459 39.04 8.43 1.26
C ARG A 459 39.63 7.03 0.97
N ASN A 460 39.91 6.74 -0.30
CA ASN A 460 40.50 5.50 -0.83
C ASN A 460 39.59 4.26 -0.93
N GLN A 461 38.26 4.37 -0.77
CA GLN A 461 37.37 3.22 -1.04
C GLN A 461 37.00 3.14 -2.53
N ARG A 462 37.29 2.00 -3.18
CA ARG A 462 36.81 1.72 -4.54
C ARG A 462 35.29 1.59 -4.56
N VAL A 463 34.67 2.17 -5.58
CA VAL A 463 33.22 2.07 -5.84
C VAL A 463 32.91 0.70 -6.46
N HIS A 464 31.92 0.00 -5.90
CA HIS A 464 31.46 -1.31 -6.40
C HIS A 464 30.42 -1.22 -7.51
N THR A 465 29.89 -0.03 -7.76
CA THR A 465 28.98 0.25 -8.86
C THR A 465 29.65 -0.08 -10.20
N PRO A 466 29.07 -0.95 -11.05
CA PRO A 466 29.60 -1.29 -12.35
C PRO A 466 29.53 -0.11 -13.32
N VAL A 467 30.57 0.08 -14.12
CA VAL A 467 30.66 1.13 -15.16
C VAL A 467 30.84 0.49 -16.52
N ALA A 468 29.89 0.75 -17.43
CA ALA A 468 30.02 0.43 -18.84
C ALA A 468 30.57 1.67 -19.56
N VAL A 469 31.77 1.57 -20.11
CA VAL A 469 32.39 2.62 -20.91
C VAL A 469 32.10 2.32 -22.36
N VAL A 470 31.41 3.23 -23.04
CA VAL A 470 30.89 3.01 -24.40
C VAL A 470 31.50 4.05 -25.33
N VAL A 471 32.38 3.61 -26.23
CA VAL A 471 32.87 4.42 -27.35
C VAL A 471 31.82 4.40 -28.45
N THR A 472 31.18 5.54 -28.70
CA THR A 472 30.13 5.66 -29.73
C THR A 472 30.70 5.86 -31.12
N LYS A 473 29.81 5.92 -32.12
CA LYS A 473 30.16 6.22 -33.52
C LYS A 473 31.22 5.26 -34.07
N SER A 474 31.19 4.00 -33.60
CA SER A 474 32.14 2.98 -34.06
C SER A 474 32.02 2.71 -35.56
N ASP A 475 30.89 3.08 -36.17
CA ASP A 475 30.63 2.99 -37.61
C ASP A 475 31.25 4.13 -38.43
N ALA A 476 31.89 5.12 -37.80
CA ALA A 476 32.50 6.23 -38.51
C ALA A 476 33.86 5.84 -39.09
N PHE A 477 34.07 6.12 -40.38
CA PHE A 477 35.33 5.88 -41.09
C PHE A 477 35.77 4.40 -41.01
N ASP A 478 37.00 4.14 -40.55
CA ASP A 478 37.57 2.80 -40.31
C ASP A 478 37.54 2.42 -38.80
N LEU A 479 36.77 3.11 -37.96
CA LEU A 479 36.72 2.80 -36.53
C LEU A 479 36.18 1.38 -36.26
N GLU A 480 35.27 0.86 -37.09
CA GLU A 480 34.75 -0.51 -36.92
C GLU A 480 35.87 -1.56 -37.09
N GLU A 481 36.85 -1.28 -37.96
CA GLU A 481 38.04 -2.13 -38.15
C GLU A 481 39.05 -2.00 -37.00
N LYS A 482 38.94 -0.96 -36.16
CA LYS A 482 39.86 -0.69 -35.02
C LYS A 482 39.28 -1.08 -33.67
N ILE A 483 37.98 -0.89 -33.47
CA ILE A 483 37.29 -1.07 -32.18
C ILE A 483 36.00 -1.88 -32.28
N GLY A 484 35.67 -2.42 -33.46
CA GLY A 484 34.48 -3.23 -33.71
C GLY A 484 34.74 -4.73 -33.72
N GLU A 485 33.79 -5.48 -34.28
CA GLU A 485 33.88 -6.95 -34.35
C GLU A 485 35.08 -7.46 -35.15
N PRO A 486 35.46 -6.88 -36.31
CA PRO A 486 36.67 -7.28 -37.03
C PRO A 486 37.94 -7.20 -36.18
N ALA A 487 38.09 -6.10 -35.42
CA ALA A 487 39.21 -5.90 -34.52
C ALA A 487 39.23 -6.93 -33.37
N ALA A 488 38.06 -7.20 -32.77
CA ALA A 488 37.91 -8.20 -31.72
C ALA A 488 38.25 -9.61 -32.22
N HIS A 489 37.82 -9.98 -33.43
CA HIS A 489 38.18 -11.26 -34.03
C HIS A 489 39.68 -11.39 -34.27
N LYS A 490 40.32 -10.35 -34.82
CA LYS A 490 41.78 -10.32 -34.99
C LYS A 490 42.49 -10.49 -33.64
N TYR A 491 42.03 -9.78 -32.61
CA TYR A 491 42.58 -9.88 -31.27
C TYR A 491 42.45 -11.30 -30.68
N MET A 492 41.34 -12.01 -30.92
CA MET A 492 41.16 -13.40 -30.49
C MET A 492 42.12 -14.37 -31.21
N VAL A 493 42.42 -14.11 -32.48
CA VAL A 493 43.42 -14.90 -33.24
C VAL A 493 44.80 -14.71 -32.62
N ASP A 494 45.16 -13.47 -32.28
CA ASP A 494 46.45 -13.13 -31.67
C ASP A 494 46.54 -13.57 -30.19
N HIS A 495 45.39 -13.72 -29.51
CA HIS A 495 45.30 -14.10 -28.09
C HIS A 495 44.39 -15.32 -27.86
N PRO A 496 44.86 -16.55 -28.12
CA PRO A 496 44.05 -17.78 -28.07
C PRO A 496 43.41 -18.11 -26.70
N LYS A 497 43.83 -17.44 -25.63
CA LYS A 497 43.25 -17.59 -24.28
C LYS A 497 41.87 -16.95 -24.17
N ILE A 498 41.56 -15.97 -25.02
CA ILE A 498 40.29 -15.26 -25.02
C ILE A 498 39.30 -16.03 -25.89
N ARG A 499 38.25 -16.57 -25.26
CA ARG A 499 37.28 -17.45 -25.92
C ARG A 499 35.99 -16.75 -26.33
N HIS A 500 35.73 -15.57 -25.77
CA HIS A 500 34.50 -14.83 -25.96
C HIS A 500 34.80 -13.51 -26.65
N ILE A 501 34.06 -13.22 -27.72
CA ILE A 501 34.23 -11.98 -28.50
C ILE A 501 34.02 -10.75 -27.63
N GLU A 502 33.14 -10.83 -26.64
CA GLU A 502 32.86 -9.70 -25.76
C GLU A 502 34.05 -9.39 -24.83
N GLU A 503 34.90 -10.36 -24.51
CA GLU A 503 36.14 -10.15 -23.75
C GLU A 503 37.24 -9.56 -24.65
N ALA A 504 37.31 -10.01 -25.91
CA ALA A 504 38.20 -9.39 -26.89
C ALA A 504 37.81 -7.94 -27.18
N MET A 505 36.51 -7.65 -27.33
CA MET A 505 35.97 -6.30 -27.51
C MET A 505 36.34 -5.37 -26.34
N ASP A 506 36.19 -5.85 -25.10
CA ASP A 506 36.60 -5.11 -23.90
C ASP A 506 38.08 -4.70 -23.97
N LYS A 507 38.95 -5.62 -24.40
CA LYS A 507 40.39 -5.38 -24.51
C LYS A 507 40.76 -4.44 -25.65
N VAL A 508 40.21 -4.67 -26.85
CA VAL A 508 40.48 -3.86 -28.03
C VAL A 508 40.05 -2.40 -27.81
N VAL A 509 38.88 -2.18 -27.22
CA VAL A 509 38.40 -0.82 -26.93
C VAL A 509 39.24 -0.17 -25.84
N GLU A 510 39.64 -0.91 -24.81
CA GLU A 510 40.55 -0.43 -23.76
C GLU A 510 41.91 0.00 -24.33
N GLU A 511 42.53 -0.84 -25.14
CA GLU A 511 43.82 -0.59 -25.79
C GLU A 511 43.73 0.61 -26.74
N PHE A 512 42.66 0.70 -27.54
CA PHE A 512 42.41 1.86 -28.39
C PHE A 512 42.39 3.18 -27.60
N LEU A 513 41.69 3.22 -26.45
CA LEU A 513 41.67 4.43 -25.63
C LEU A 513 43.06 4.78 -25.10
N ILE A 514 43.86 3.79 -24.71
CA ILE A 514 45.23 4.00 -24.23
C ILE A 514 46.13 4.52 -25.36
N ASP A 515 46.10 3.88 -26.52
CA ASP A 515 46.95 4.17 -27.68
C ASP A 515 46.69 5.57 -28.24
N TYR A 516 45.43 6.03 -28.20
CA TYR A 516 45.06 7.38 -28.62
C TYR A 516 45.10 8.40 -27.48
N GLY A 517 45.86 8.14 -26.41
CA GLY A 517 46.21 9.17 -25.41
C GLY A 517 45.26 9.32 -24.22
N ALA A 518 44.19 8.51 -24.12
CA ALA A 518 43.29 8.50 -22.97
C ALA A 518 43.75 7.54 -21.84
N GLY A 519 45.04 7.17 -21.81
CA GLY A 519 45.58 6.24 -20.81
C GLY A 519 45.48 6.72 -19.35
N ASN A 520 45.58 8.04 -19.10
CA ASN A 520 45.36 8.61 -17.76
C ASN A 520 43.91 8.39 -17.29
N PHE A 521 42.95 8.68 -18.17
CA PHE A 521 41.53 8.44 -17.92
C PHE A 521 41.25 6.97 -17.58
N VAL A 522 41.75 6.03 -18.38
CA VAL A 522 41.56 4.58 -18.14
C VAL A 522 42.14 4.15 -16.78
N ARG A 523 43.35 4.62 -16.43
CA ARG A 523 43.97 4.33 -15.13
C ARG A 523 43.15 4.90 -13.96
N ASN A 524 42.72 6.15 -14.07
CA ASN A 524 41.91 6.81 -13.05
C ASN A 524 40.58 6.07 -12.85
N LEU A 525 39.90 5.70 -13.94
CA LEU A 525 38.67 4.93 -13.90
C LEU A 525 38.88 3.59 -13.18
N ARG A 526 39.90 2.80 -13.55
CA ARG A 526 40.24 1.52 -12.89
C ARG A 526 40.69 1.67 -11.44
N SER A 527 41.24 2.83 -11.07
CA SER A 527 41.61 3.11 -9.69
C SER A 527 40.38 3.31 -8.80
N HIS A 528 39.33 3.97 -9.32
CA HIS A 528 38.13 4.35 -8.58
C HIS A 528 37.03 3.28 -8.64
N PHE A 529 36.88 2.54 -9.74
CA PHE A 529 35.81 1.56 -9.91
C PHE A 529 36.35 0.13 -10.00
N SER A 530 35.74 -0.78 -9.24
CA SER A 530 36.15 -2.18 -9.20
C SER A 530 35.60 -3.05 -10.34
N ARG A 531 34.56 -2.58 -11.04
CA ARG A 531 33.87 -3.32 -12.12
C ARG A 531 33.70 -2.40 -13.32
N ILE A 532 34.54 -2.57 -14.33
CA ILE A 532 34.53 -1.78 -15.55
C ILE A 532 34.56 -2.72 -16.74
N ARG A 533 33.82 -2.38 -17.79
CA ARG A 533 33.92 -3.01 -19.09
C ARG A 533 33.78 -1.96 -20.19
N PHE A 534 34.59 -2.10 -21.23
CA PHE A 534 34.63 -1.25 -22.40
C PHE A 534 33.82 -1.87 -23.54
N PHE A 535 33.14 -1.02 -24.30
CA PHE A 535 32.26 -1.39 -25.41
C PHE A 535 32.42 -0.39 -26.55
N SER A 536 32.15 -0.83 -27.77
CA SER A 536 31.95 0.03 -28.93
C SER A 536 30.54 -0.13 -29.47
N CYS A 537 29.90 0.97 -29.85
CA CYS A 537 28.59 0.92 -30.49
C CYS A 537 28.35 2.08 -31.46
N SER A 538 27.34 1.94 -32.31
CA SER A 538 26.75 3.07 -33.02
C SER A 538 25.25 3.12 -32.80
N ALA A 539 24.77 4.23 -32.23
CA ALA A 539 23.34 4.43 -31.98
C ALA A 539 22.52 4.80 -33.22
N VAL A 540 23.20 5.24 -34.29
CA VAL A 540 22.57 5.74 -35.52
C VAL A 540 22.83 4.80 -36.71
N GLY A 541 23.99 4.13 -36.75
CA GLY A 541 24.35 3.18 -37.82
C GLY A 541 24.29 3.80 -39.20
N ILE A 542 25.07 4.85 -39.40
CA ILE A 542 25.08 5.62 -40.65
C ILE A 542 25.86 4.87 -41.74
N GLY A 543 26.89 4.10 -41.37
CA GLY A 543 27.76 3.40 -42.32
C GLY A 543 28.40 4.33 -43.36
N ASN A 544 29.31 3.80 -44.18
CA ASN A 544 30.08 4.60 -45.15
C ASN A 544 29.26 5.13 -46.35
N ASN A 545 27.94 4.90 -46.40
CA ASN A 545 27.06 5.36 -47.49
C ASN A 545 26.01 6.37 -46.99
N SER A 546 26.49 7.57 -46.69
CA SER A 546 25.67 8.73 -46.37
C SER A 546 24.94 9.24 -47.61
N LYS A 547 23.61 9.09 -47.65
CA LYS A 547 22.62 10.05 -48.22
C LYS A 547 21.19 9.48 -48.26
N SER A 548 20.99 8.19 -48.03
CA SER A 548 19.67 7.56 -48.07
C SER A 548 19.58 6.29 -47.20
N ALA A 549 19.94 6.38 -45.92
CA ALA A 549 19.55 5.33 -44.98
C ALA A 549 18.03 5.39 -44.80
N SER A 550 17.31 4.39 -45.31
CA SER A 550 15.86 4.27 -45.19
C SER A 550 15.40 4.12 -43.73
N SER A 551 16.32 3.68 -42.85
CA SER A 551 16.14 3.57 -41.40
C SER A 551 17.50 3.57 -40.70
N PHE A 552 17.59 4.18 -39.52
CA PHE A 552 18.75 4.06 -38.64
C PHE A 552 18.67 2.77 -37.82
N GLU A 553 19.69 1.90 -37.94
CA GLU A 553 19.82 0.66 -37.16
C GLU A 553 21.07 0.72 -36.28
N GLY A 554 20.92 0.38 -35.00
CA GLY A 554 22.05 0.39 -34.08
C GLY A 554 23.04 -0.74 -34.34
N LEU A 555 24.32 -0.49 -34.06
CA LEU A 555 25.35 -1.53 -33.97
C LEU A 555 25.75 -1.71 -32.51
N ARG A 556 25.52 -2.89 -31.95
CA ARG A 556 25.89 -3.30 -30.56
C ARG A 556 25.42 -2.33 -29.46
N VAL A 557 24.32 -1.61 -29.70
CA VAL A 557 23.84 -0.57 -28.80
C VAL A 557 23.31 -1.15 -27.49
N LEU A 558 22.69 -2.33 -27.56
CA LEU A 558 22.07 -2.97 -26.41
C LEU A 558 23.07 -3.66 -25.44
N ASP A 559 24.25 -4.05 -25.91
CA ASP A 559 25.22 -4.87 -25.16
C ASP A 559 25.66 -4.25 -23.82
N PRO A 560 26.01 -2.94 -23.75
CA PRO A 560 26.40 -2.30 -22.49
C PRO A 560 25.27 -2.33 -21.45
N LEU A 561 24.03 -2.09 -21.88
CA LEU A 561 22.86 -2.11 -21.01
C LEU A 561 22.58 -3.52 -20.48
N LEU A 562 22.66 -4.55 -21.32
CA LEU A 562 22.49 -5.94 -20.90
C LEU A 562 23.60 -6.40 -19.95
N TRP A 563 24.83 -5.93 -20.14
CA TRP A 563 25.91 -6.19 -19.19
C TRP A 563 25.60 -5.57 -17.83
N LEU A 564 25.20 -4.28 -17.78
CA LEU A 564 24.82 -3.63 -16.53
C LEU A 564 23.64 -4.33 -15.83
N LEU A 565 22.60 -4.71 -16.57
CA LEU A 565 21.44 -5.44 -16.03
C LEU A 565 21.79 -6.83 -15.48
N ARG A 566 22.91 -7.43 -15.89
CA ARG A 566 23.44 -8.69 -15.32
C ARG A 566 24.24 -8.47 -14.04
N GLN A 567 24.77 -7.26 -13.82
CA GLN A 567 25.52 -6.92 -12.61
C GLN A 567 24.61 -6.52 -11.42
N VAL A 568 23.33 -6.22 -11.70
CA VAL A 568 22.32 -5.69 -10.75
C VAL A 568 21.13 -6.63 -10.59
#